data_AF-A0A9P0F3N2-F1
#
_entry.id   AF-A0A9P0F3N2-F1
#
_cell.length_a   1.000
_cell.length_b   1.000
_cell.length_c   1.000
_cell.angle_alpha   90.00
_cell.angle_beta   90.00
_cell.angle_gamma   90.00
#
_symmetry.space_group_name_H-M   'P 1'
#
loop_
_entity.id
_entity.type
_entity.pdbx_description
1 polymer ?
#
loop_
_entity_poly.entity_id
_entity_poly.type
_entity_poly.pdbx_seq_one_letter_code
_entity_poly.pdbx_strand_id
1 'polypeptide(L)'
;MTNCRKKMPVVPLNLNNFESSIISAGCPYVLTSPRSLRACKKAGIKPVELLYQSTSQIADDLGVHPKYVTDVFLQRETDRQSKISRISACSLISILIFWQ
;
A
#
# COMPACT_ATOMS: atom_id res chain seq x y z
N MET A 1 14.84 21.66 -8.80
CA MET A 1 13.83 21.95 -7.76
C MET A 1 13.73 20.72 -6.86
N THR A 2 14.07 20.90 -5.59
CA THR A 2 14.26 19.84 -4.59
C THR A 2 12.93 19.23 -4.16
N ASN A 3 12.72 17.94 -4.40
CA ASN A 3 11.56 17.22 -3.86
C ASN A 3 11.81 16.92 -2.37
N CYS A 4 11.42 17.86 -1.51
CA CYS A 4 11.46 17.72 -0.07
C CYS A 4 10.40 16.70 0.35
N ARG A 5 10.71 15.40 0.27
CA ARG A 5 9.99 14.40 1.08
C ARG A 5 10.28 14.74 2.54
N LYS A 6 9.46 15.61 3.14
CA LYS A 6 9.41 15.79 4.59
C LYS A 6 9.20 14.39 5.15
N LYS A 7 10.22 13.81 5.79
CA LYS A 7 10.05 12.59 6.59
C LYS A 7 9.08 12.97 7.71
N MET A 8 7.79 12.79 7.44
CA MET A 8 6.78 13.00 8.45
C MET A 8 6.98 11.95 9.54
N PRO A 9 6.78 12.33 10.81
CA PRO A 9 6.78 11.37 11.89
C PRO A 9 5.75 10.28 11.56
N VAL A 10 6.18 9.02 11.65
CA VAL A 10 5.31 7.86 11.47
C VAL A 10 4.35 7.85 12.65
N VAL A 11 3.21 8.55 12.52
CA VAL A 11 2.15 8.53 13.52
C VAL A 11 1.38 7.21 13.35
N PRO A 12 1.35 6.33 14.37
CA PRO A 12 0.56 5.11 14.28
C PRO A 12 -0.93 5.46 14.11
N LEU A 13 -1.46 5.11 12.95
CA LEU A 13 -2.86 5.27 12.57
C LEU A 13 -3.75 4.32 13.37
N ASN A 14 -4.85 4.83 13.88
CA ASN A 14 -5.90 4.12 14.59
C ASN A 14 -7.28 4.65 14.20
N LEU A 15 -8.32 3.99 14.71
CA LEU A 15 -9.73 4.30 14.40
C LEU A 15 -10.19 5.69 14.85
N ASN A 16 -9.40 6.41 15.65
CA ASN A 16 -9.76 7.74 16.17
C ASN A 16 -8.99 8.87 15.48
N ASN A 17 -7.88 8.56 14.81
CA ASN A 17 -7.04 9.58 14.16
C ASN A 17 -7.04 9.51 12.62
N PHE A 18 -7.71 8.52 12.01
CA PHE A 18 -7.71 8.31 10.56
C PHE A 18 -8.29 9.48 9.74
N GLU A 19 -9.27 10.24 10.26
CA GLU A 19 -9.86 11.39 9.56
C GLU A 19 -9.06 12.70 9.73
N SER A 20 -7.96 12.66 10.49
CA SER A 20 -7.18 13.87 10.74
C SER A 20 -6.52 14.36 9.44
N SER A 21 -6.73 15.64 9.13
CA SER A 21 -6.15 16.33 7.97
C SER A 21 -4.62 16.22 7.91
N ILE A 22 -3.97 16.00 9.05
CA ILE A 22 -2.54 15.78 9.19
C ILE A 22 -2.08 14.52 8.45
N ILE A 23 -2.94 13.50 8.34
CA ILE A 23 -2.55 12.19 7.81
C ILE A 23 -2.82 12.08 6.29
N SER A 24 -3.75 12.88 5.78
CA SER A 24 -4.19 12.90 4.36
C SER A 24 -3.07 13.28 3.38
N ALA A 25 -2.07 14.03 3.84
CA ALA A 25 -1.02 14.59 2.98
C ALA A 25 0.16 13.64 2.67
N GLY A 26 0.18 12.41 3.19
CA GLY A 26 1.36 11.57 2.96
C GLY A 26 1.39 10.17 3.58
N CYS A 27 0.29 9.67 4.12
CA CYS A 27 0.24 8.30 4.63
C CYS A 27 -0.43 7.37 3.60
N PRO A 28 0.27 6.37 3.06
CA PRO A 28 -0.38 5.30 2.30
C PRO A 28 -1.09 4.38 3.32
N TYR A 29 -2.32 4.73 3.68
CA TYR A 29 -3.04 4.12 4.80
C TYR A 29 -3.18 2.60 4.66
N VAL A 30 -2.93 1.88 5.75
CA VAL A 30 -3.36 0.48 5.91
C VAL A 30 -3.96 0.28 7.29
N LEU A 31 -5.24 0.60 7.42
CA LEU A 31 -6.07 -0.07 8.41
C LEU A 31 -6.33 -1.48 7.83
N THR A 32 -6.19 -2.53 8.63
CA THR A 32 -6.46 -3.93 8.21
C THR A 32 -7.25 -4.65 9.28
N SER A 33 -8.09 -5.61 8.88
CA SER A 33 -8.82 -6.41 9.88
C SER A 33 -7.85 -7.38 10.57
N PRO A 34 -8.07 -7.73 11.86
CA PRO A 34 -7.29 -8.77 12.53
C PRO A 34 -7.29 -10.11 11.79
N ARG A 35 -8.37 -10.41 11.04
CA ARG A 35 -8.47 -11.61 10.18
C ARG A 35 -7.57 -11.51 8.94
N SER A 36 -7.55 -10.35 8.28
CA SER A 36 -6.65 -10.07 7.16
C SER A 36 -5.18 -10.17 7.58
N LEU A 37 -4.81 -9.58 8.73
CA LEU A 37 -3.45 -9.68 9.28
C LEU A 37 -3.02 -11.12 9.54
N ARG A 38 -3.91 -11.97 10.04
CA ARG A 38 -3.63 -13.41 10.23
C ARG A 38 -3.43 -14.13 8.90
N ALA A 39 -4.22 -13.81 7.87
CA ALA A 39 -4.06 -14.38 6.54
C ALA A 39 -2.73 -13.97 5.90
N CYS A 40 -2.38 -12.67 5.98
CA CYS A 40 -1.08 -12.14 5.58
C CYS A 40 0.07 -12.87 6.29
N LYS A 41 -0.01 -13.03 7.62
CA LYS A 41 0.99 -13.77 8.41
C LYS A 41 1.10 -15.24 7.98
N LYS A 42 -0.02 -15.92 7.72
CA LYS A 42 -0.04 -17.32 7.26
C LYS A 42 0.55 -17.47 5.85
N ALA A 43 0.31 -16.49 4.98
CA ALA A 43 0.81 -16.47 3.62
C ALA A 43 2.24 -15.93 3.49
N GLY A 44 2.84 -15.41 4.57
CA GLY A 44 4.16 -14.78 4.57
C GLY A 44 4.21 -13.42 3.85
N ILE A 45 3.06 -12.75 3.67
CA ILE A 45 2.94 -11.48 2.94
C ILE A 45 2.85 -10.34 3.96
N LYS A 46 3.66 -9.28 3.80
CA LYS A 46 3.51 -8.09 4.65
C LYS A 46 2.34 -7.24 4.12
N PRO A 47 1.49 -6.68 4.99
CA PRO A 47 0.35 -5.84 4.56
C PRO A 47 0.76 -4.67 3.65
N VAL A 48 1.94 -4.09 3.88
CA VAL A 48 2.50 -3.00 3.06
C VAL A 48 2.73 -3.41 1.59
N GLU A 49 2.93 -4.70 1.30
CA GLU A 49 3.14 -5.20 -0.06
C GLU A 49 1.84 -5.28 -0.88
N LEU A 50 0.68 -5.12 -0.23
CA LEU A 50 -0.63 -5.10 -0.89
C LEU A 50 -1.03 -3.69 -1.35
N LEU A 51 -0.30 -2.68 -0.89
CA LEU A 51 -0.53 -1.28 -1.23
C LEU A 51 -0.26 -1.03 -2.70
N TYR A 52 -1.14 -0.26 -3.31
CA TYR A 52 -0.94 0.27 -4.65
C TYR A 52 0.26 1.21 -4.67
N GLN A 53 1.10 1.10 -5.71
CA GLN A 53 2.22 2.01 -5.97
C GLN A 53 1.98 2.68 -7.31
N SER A 54 1.98 4.02 -7.35
CA SER A 54 1.82 4.75 -8.60
C SER A 54 3.09 4.71 -9.44
N THR A 55 2.96 4.95 -10.75
CA THR A 55 4.12 5.11 -11.65
C THR A 55 5.05 6.24 -11.20
N SER A 56 4.51 7.32 -10.63
CA SER A 56 5.33 8.40 -10.06
C SER A 56 6.18 7.94 -8.88
N GLN A 57 5.64 7.14 -7.97
CA GLN A 57 6.39 6.59 -6.83
C GLN A 57 7.50 5.65 -7.31
N ILE A 58 7.20 4.78 -8.26
CA ILE A 58 8.18 3.84 -8.83
C ILE A 58 9.29 4.60 -9.57
N ALA A 59 8.93 5.65 -10.31
CA ALA A 59 9.85 6.51 -11.03
C ALA A 59 10.79 7.26 -10.09
N ASP A 60 10.24 7.83 -9.01
CA ASP A 60 11.04 8.49 -7.98
C ASP A 60 12.01 7.53 -7.30
N ASP A 61 11.58 6.29 -7.02
CA ASP A 61 12.42 5.27 -6.37
C ASP A 61 13.54 4.76 -7.30
N LEU A 62 13.31 4.77 -8.62
CA LEU A 62 14.29 4.37 -9.63
C LEU A 62 15.12 5.56 -10.18
N GLY A 63 14.77 6.79 -9.84
CA GLY A 63 15.43 8.00 -10.36
C GLY A 63 15.21 8.24 -11.86
N VAL A 64 14.14 7.70 -12.43
CA VAL A 64 13.82 7.79 -13.87
C VAL A 64 12.52 8.57 -14.11
N HIS A 65 12.25 8.94 -15.35
CA HIS A 65 10.99 9.58 -15.70
C HIS A 65 9.82 8.56 -15.67
N PRO A 66 8.61 8.91 -15.19
CA PRO A 66 7.45 8.00 -15.08
C PRO A 66 7.03 7.29 -16.36
N LYS A 67 7.45 7.79 -17.52
CA LYS A 67 7.19 7.15 -18.82
C LYS A 67 7.97 5.85 -19.03
N TYR A 68 9.08 5.65 -18.33
CA TYR A 68 9.96 4.49 -18.50
C TYR A 68 9.72 3.37 -17.49
N VAL A 69 8.78 3.55 -16.55
CA VAL A 69 8.51 2.56 -15.49
C VAL A 69 7.26 1.73 -15.74
N THR A 70 6.62 1.86 -16.91
CA THR A 70 5.37 1.18 -17.23
C THR A 70 5.47 -0.33 -17.08
N ASP A 71 6.54 -0.93 -17.61
CA ASP A 71 6.75 -2.39 -17.54
C ASP A 71 6.98 -2.85 -16.10
N VAL A 72 7.77 -2.09 -15.34
CA VAL A 72 8.04 -2.35 -13.91
C VAL A 72 6.76 -2.21 -13.08
N PHE A 73 5.96 -1.19 -13.37
CA PHE A 73 4.66 -0.99 -12.74
C PHE A 73 3.73 -2.17 -13.01
N LEU A 74 3.62 -2.62 -14.26
CA LEU A 74 2.76 -3.73 -14.63
C LEU A 74 3.17 -5.04 -13.94
N GLN A 75 4.47 -5.32 -13.86
CA GLN A 75 4.99 -6.47 -13.12
C GLN A 75 4.63 -6.39 -11.64
N ARG A 76 4.91 -5.26 -10.97
CA ARG A 76 4.58 -5.06 -9.55
C ARG A 76 3.08 -5.17 -9.29
N GLU A 77 2.26 -4.64 -10.18
CA GLU A 77 0.81 -4.71 -10.07
C GLU A 77 0.29 -6.14 -10.22
N THR A 78 0.85 -6.92 -11.15
CA THR A 78 0.55 -8.34 -11.33
C THR A 78 0.91 -9.16 -10.08
N ASP A 79 2.09 -8.90 -9.51
CA ASP A 79 2.54 -9.53 -8.27
C ASP A 79 1.63 -9.17 -7.09
N ARG A 80 1.25 -7.88 -6.98
CA ARG A 80 0.33 -7.38 -5.94
C ARG A 80 -1.01 -8.08 -6.02
N GLN A 81 -1.59 -8.20 -7.22
CA GLN A 81 -2.87 -8.88 -7.43
C GLN A 81 -2.78 -10.39 -7.13
N SER A 82 -1.66 -11.03 -7.46
CA SER A 82 -1.41 -12.43 -7.12
C SER A 82 -1.34 -12.64 -5.60
N LYS A 83 -0.68 -11.72 -4.87
CA LYS A 83 -0.64 -11.74 -3.40
C LYS A 83 -2.02 -11.53 -2.78
N ILE A 84 -2.81 -10.61 -3.32
CA ILE A 84 -4.20 -10.38 -2.88
C ILE A 84 -5.04 -11.63 -3.09
N SER A 85 -4.97 -12.25 -4.27
CA SER A 85 -5.71 -13.49 -4.57
C SER A 85 -5.40 -14.62 -3.57
N ARG A 86 -4.13 -14.76 -3.18
CA ARG A 86 -3.69 -15.77 -2.21
C ARG A 86 -4.28 -15.57 -0.81
N ILE A 87 -4.48 -14.31 -0.38
CA ILE A 87 -5.05 -14.01 0.94
C ILE A 87 -6.57 -13.85 0.91
N SER A 88 -7.16 -13.53 -0.24
CA SER A 88 -8.62 -13.36 -0.40
C SER A 88 -9.39 -14.68 -0.44
N ALA A 89 -8.69 -15.81 -0.61
CA ALA A 89 -9.28 -17.15 -0.68
C ALA A 89 -9.99 -17.61 0.62
N CYS A 90 -9.81 -16.92 1.75
CA CYS A 90 -10.68 -17.12 2.92
C CYS A 90 -11.91 -16.21 2.80
N SER A 91 -13.10 -16.77 2.50
CA SER A 91 -14.39 -16.10 2.22
C SER A 91 -14.94 -15.11 3.28
N LEU A 92 -14.15 -14.72 4.29
CA LEU A 92 -14.54 -13.78 5.35
C LEU A 92 -13.62 -12.54 5.42
N ILE A 93 -12.75 -12.33 4.43
CA ILE A 93 -11.74 -11.24 4.42
C ILE A 93 -12.22 -10.00 3.63
N SER A 94 -13.45 -10.02 3.08
CA SER A 94 -14.02 -8.95 2.24
C SER A 94 -14.16 -7.56 2.89
N ILE A 95 -13.70 -7.34 4.11
CA ILE A 95 -13.87 -6.05 4.80
C ILE A 95 -12.66 -5.11 4.72
N LEU A 96 -11.44 -5.51 4.35
CA LEU A 96 -10.33 -4.54 4.39
C LEU A 96 -9.35 -4.63 3.22
N ILE A 97 -9.82 -4.15 2.06
CA ILE A 97 -9.04 -3.33 1.12
C ILE A 97 -9.97 -2.23 0.56
N PHE A 98 -10.72 -1.54 1.42
CA PHE A 98 -11.53 -0.37 1.02
C PHE A 98 -10.83 0.91 1.47
N TRP A 99 -9.99 1.43 0.58
CA TRP A 99 -9.97 2.86 0.25
C TRP A 99 -9.19 3.01 -1.06
N GLN A 100 -9.93 2.98 -2.17
CA GLN A 100 -9.58 3.71 -3.38
C GLN A 100 -10.49 4.94 -3.43
#